data_AF-A0A3N5J550-F1
#
_entry.id   AF-A0A3N5J550-F1
#
_cell.length_a   1.000
_cell.length_b   1.000
_cell.length_c   1.000
_cell.angle_alpha   90.00
_cell.angle_beta   90.00
_cell.angle_gamma   90.00
#
_symmetry.space_group_name_H-M   'P 1'
#
loop_
_entity.id
_entity.type
_entity.pdbx_description
1 polymer ?
#
loop_
_entity_poly.entity_id
_entity_poly.type
_entity_poly.pdbx_seq_one_letter_code
_entity_poly.pdbx_strand_id
1 'polypeptide(L)'
;MDRKRNYYEDIQLFESGVVLFWTAALLIFLFTLPLYTPSYYMFLLSLIMVHAIMAVGLNILMGYTGQISLGHAGFFAIGAYGTALLMSKLGLPFFLALPLAGFLAAFFG
;
A
#
# COMPACT_ATOMS: atom_id res chain seq x y z
N MET A 1 -19.90 -23.12 -25.31
CA MET A 1 -20.28 -22.06 -24.35
C MET A 1 -20.42 -22.70 -22.99
N ASP A 2 -19.30 -22.80 -22.26
CA ASP A 2 -19.30 -23.44 -20.95
C ASP A 2 -19.78 -22.43 -19.90
N ARG A 3 -20.79 -22.84 -19.13
CA ARG A 3 -21.50 -21.96 -18.20
C ARG A 3 -20.73 -21.96 -16.88
N LYS A 4 -19.90 -20.93 -16.64
CA LYS A 4 -19.17 -20.71 -15.37
C LYS A 4 -20.10 -20.96 -14.18
N ARG A 5 -19.82 -21.97 -13.37
CA ARG A 5 -20.74 -22.48 -12.34
C ARG A 5 -20.51 -21.91 -10.94
N ASN A 6 -19.37 -21.26 -10.64
CA ASN A 6 -19.07 -20.77 -9.30
C ASN A 6 -18.32 -19.42 -9.30
N TYR A 7 -18.79 -18.46 -8.49
CA TYR A 7 -18.15 -17.15 -8.26
C TYR A 7 -16.70 -17.28 -7.75
N TYR A 8 -16.39 -18.36 -7.03
CA TYR A 8 -15.08 -18.61 -6.41
C TYR A 8 -13.96 -18.97 -7.39
N GLU A 9 -14.26 -19.26 -8.65
CA GLU A 9 -13.24 -19.48 -9.69
C GLU A 9 -12.60 -18.14 -10.09
N ASP A 10 -13.39 -17.08 -10.27
CA ASP A 10 -12.89 -15.75 -10.72
C ASP A 10 -12.07 -14.97 -9.66
N ILE A 11 -12.06 -15.42 -8.39
CA ILE A 11 -11.27 -14.81 -7.30
C ILE A 11 -9.97 -15.58 -6.98
N GLN A 12 -9.62 -16.59 -7.77
CA GLN A 12 -8.35 -17.29 -7.62
C GLN A 12 -7.18 -16.40 -8.08
N LEU A 13 -6.55 -15.70 -7.13
CA LEU A 13 -5.37 -14.86 -7.37
C LEU A 13 -4.21 -15.57 -8.08
N PHE A 14 -4.17 -16.91 -8.04
CA PHE A 14 -3.10 -17.74 -8.60
C PHE A 14 -3.67 -18.89 -9.45
N GLU A 15 -4.39 -18.55 -10.53
CA GLU A 15 -4.95 -19.57 -11.45
C GLU A 15 -3.89 -20.35 -12.24
N SER A 16 -2.67 -19.81 -12.36
CA SER A 16 -1.62 -20.39 -13.19
C SER A 16 -0.25 -20.32 -12.49
N GLY A 17 0.53 -21.40 -12.62
CA GLY A 17 1.91 -21.46 -12.12
C GLY A 17 2.79 -20.33 -12.67
N VAL A 18 2.44 -19.77 -13.83
CA VAL A 18 3.10 -18.60 -14.42
C VAL A 18 2.81 -17.32 -13.63
N VAL A 19 1.58 -17.12 -13.16
CA VAL A 19 1.21 -15.94 -12.33
C VAL A 19 1.94 -15.97 -11.01
N LEU A 20 1.99 -17.15 -10.36
CA LEU A 20 2.73 -17.35 -9.11
C LEU A 20 4.23 -17.09 -9.29
N PHE A 21 4.81 -17.57 -10.40
CA PHE A 21 6.22 -17.33 -10.72
C PHE A 21 6.52 -15.82 -10.88
N TRP A 22 5.71 -15.10 -11.66
CA TRP A 22 5.92 -13.67 -11.88
C TRP A 22 5.67 -12.82 -10.64
N THR A 23 4.66 -13.15 -9.83
CA THR A 23 4.43 -12.46 -8.54
C THR A 23 5.55 -12.72 -7.55
N ALA A 24 6.04 -13.96 -7.45
CA ALA A 24 7.20 -14.27 -6.61
C ALA A 24 8.46 -13.53 -7.09
N ALA A 25 8.71 -13.50 -8.40
CA ALA A 25 9.85 -12.78 -8.98
C ALA A 25 9.80 -11.27 -8.68
N LEU A 26 8.61 -10.65 -8.79
CA LEU A 26 8.40 -9.25 -8.45
C LEU A 26 8.66 -8.99 -6.97
N LEU A 27 8.14 -9.83 -6.07
CA LEU A 27 8.36 -9.70 -4.62
C LEU A 27 9.84 -9.84 -4.25
N ILE A 28 10.55 -10.80 -4.83
CA ILE A 28 11.99 -10.99 -4.61
C ILE A 28 12.75 -9.75 -5.08
N PHE A 29 12.46 -9.26 -6.30
CA PHE A 29 13.08 -8.06 -6.83
C PHE A 29 12.88 -6.86 -5.90
N LEU A 30 11.65 -6.63 -5.41
CA LEU A 30 11.32 -5.54 -4.50
C LEU A 30 12.05 -5.67 -3.14
N PHE A 31 12.25 -6.88 -2.64
CA PHE A 31 12.93 -7.11 -1.37
C PHE A 31 14.46 -6.95 -1.47
N THR A 32 15.04 -7.20 -2.66
CA THR A 32 16.48 -7.04 -2.92
C THR A 32 16.90 -5.63 -3.35
N LEU A 33 15.96 -4.82 -3.83
CA LEU A 33 16.15 -3.40 -4.18
C LEU A 33 16.87 -2.53 -3.13
N PRO A 34 16.62 -2.68 -1.81
CA PRO A 34 17.31 -1.94 -0.75
C PRO A 34 18.84 -2.09 -0.77
N LEU A 35 19.35 -3.23 -1.24
CA LEU A 35 20.78 -3.55 -1.19
C LEU A 35 21.60 -2.81 -2.24
N TYR A 36 20.98 -2.44 -3.36
CA TYR A 36 21.66 -1.92 -4.55
C TYR A 36 21.43 -0.43 -4.78
N THR A 37 20.52 0.19 -4.02
CA THR A 37 19.99 1.53 -4.32
C THR A 37 20.49 2.59 -3.34
N PRO A 38 21.00 3.75 -3.80
CA PRO A 38 21.39 4.86 -2.92
C PRO A 38 20.19 5.44 -2.14
N SER A 39 20.46 5.99 -0.94
CA SER A 39 19.43 6.49 -0.01
C SER A 39 18.46 7.52 -0.60
N TYR A 40 18.91 8.35 -1.55
CA TYR A 40 18.04 9.31 -2.24
C TYR A 40 16.98 8.63 -3.11
N TYR A 41 17.38 7.66 -3.92
CA TYR A 41 16.45 6.88 -4.75
C TYR A 41 15.53 6.02 -3.89
N MET A 42 16.03 5.52 -2.76
CA MET A 42 15.23 4.79 -1.78
C MET A 42 14.10 5.65 -1.19
N PHE A 43 14.40 6.92 -0.85
CA PHE A 43 13.41 7.89 -0.40
C PHE A 43 12.37 8.19 -1.49
N LEU A 44 12.82 8.47 -2.71
CA LEU A 44 11.92 8.72 -3.84
C LEU A 44 11.03 7.52 -4.14
N LEU A 45 11.59 6.31 -4.15
CA LEU A 45 10.82 5.09 -4.38
C LEU A 45 9.76 4.89 -3.29
N SER A 46 10.13 5.11 -2.03
CA SER A 46 9.18 5.06 -0.91
C SER A 46 8.06 6.08 -1.09
N LEU A 47 8.39 7.31 -1.50
CA LEU A 47 7.41 8.35 -1.77
C LEU A 47 6.45 7.94 -2.90
N ILE A 48 6.98 7.40 -4.00
CA ILE A 48 6.19 6.92 -5.15
C ILE A 48 5.26 5.78 -4.71
N MET A 49 5.76 4.79 -3.98
CA MET A 49 4.95 3.65 -3.52
C MET A 49 3.81 4.08 -2.62
N VAL A 50 4.08 5.00 -1.69
CA VAL A 50 3.06 5.55 -0.80
C VAL A 50 1.99 6.32 -1.60
N HIS A 51 2.38 7.13 -2.58
CA HIS A 51 1.43 7.84 -3.46
C HIS A 51 0.67 6.88 -4.38
N ALA A 52 1.28 5.78 -4.82
CA ALA A 52 0.59 4.75 -5.60
C ALA A 52 -0.54 4.11 -4.79
N ILE A 53 -0.30 3.78 -3.51
CA ILE A 53 -1.34 3.26 -2.61
C ILE A 53 -2.47 4.28 -2.45
N MET A 54 -2.12 5.57 -2.22
CA MET A 54 -3.10 6.66 -2.14
C MET A 54 -3.94 6.76 -3.43
N ALA A 55 -3.30 6.74 -4.60
CA ALA A 55 -3.97 6.82 -5.89
C ALA A 55 -4.92 5.63 -6.12
N VAL A 56 -4.52 4.41 -5.73
CA VAL A 56 -5.39 3.23 -5.79
C VAL A 56 -6.57 3.37 -4.84
N GLY A 57 -6.36 3.82 -3.61
CA GLY A 57 -7.44 4.06 -2.65
C GLY A 57 -8.44 5.10 -3.14
N LEU A 58 -7.95 6.20 -3.73
CA LEU A 58 -8.78 7.21 -4.38
C LEU A 58 -9.51 6.67 -5.62
N ASN A 59 -8.86 5.82 -6.43
CA ASN A 59 -9.50 5.19 -7.59
C ASN A 59 -10.63 4.24 -7.15
N ILE A 60 -10.47 3.54 -6.03
CA ILE A 60 -11.55 2.72 -5.45
C ILE A 60 -12.74 3.60 -5.06
N LEU A 61 -12.50 4.69 -4.35
CA LEU A 61 -13.56 5.55 -3.82
C LEU A 61 -14.24 6.42 -4.90
N MET A 62 -13.47 7.10 -5.74
CA MET A 62 -14.03 7.97 -6.78
C MET A 62 -14.37 7.19 -8.05
N GLY A 63 -13.55 6.22 -8.44
CA GLY A 63 -13.70 5.48 -9.69
C GLY A 63 -14.78 4.40 -9.62
N TYR A 64 -14.84 3.60 -8.55
CA TYR A 64 -15.80 2.50 -8.46
C TYR A 64 -17.08 2.86 -7.69
N THR A 65 -17.00 3.65 -6.62
CA THR A 65 -18.20 4.02 -5.83
C THR A 65 -18.75 5.41 -6.16
N GLY A 66 -18.03 6.23 -6.94
CA GLY A 66 -18.48 7.55 -7.38
C GLY A 66 -18.54 8.61 -6.26
N GLN A 67 -17.91 8.34 -5.10
CA GLN A 67 -17.96 9.25 -3.95
C GLN A 67 -16.85 10.30 -4.03
N ILE A 68 -17.21 11.58 -3.89
CA ILE A 68 -16.23 12.68 -3.84
C ILE A 68 -15.46 12.60 -2.52
N SER A 69 -14.14 12.56 -2.61
CA SER A 69 -13.25 12.48 -1.44
C SER A 69 -12.72 13.85 -1.04
N LEU A 70 -13.26 14.44 0.03
CA LEU A 70 -12.83 15.75 0.54
C LEU A 70 -11.72 15.68 1.60
N GLY A 71 -11.55 14.53 2.27
CA GLY A 71 -10.66 14.38 3.44
C GLY A 71 -9.49 13.41 3.27
N HIS A 72 -9.41 12.63 2.19
CA HIS A 72 -8.46 11.53 2.06
C HIS A 72 -6.99 11.95 2.15
N ALA A 73 -6.63 13.10 1.57
CA ALA A 73 -5.28 13.65 1.68
C ALA A 73 -4.92 14.06 3.13
N GLY A 74 -5.91 14.49 3.93
CA GLY A 74 -5.71 14.84 5.34
C GLY A 74 -5.41 13.62 6.20
N PHE A 75 -6.23 12.57 6.09
CA PHE A 75 -5.99 11.32 6.83
C PHE A 75 -4.69 10.64 6.41
N PHE A 76 -4.38 10.68 5.11
CA PHE A 76 -3.11 10.24 4.58
C PHE A 76 -1.92 10.99 5.21
N ALA A 77 -2.00 12.32 5.28
CA ALA A 77 -0.94 13.14 5.89
C ALA A 77 -0.77 12.83 7.40
N ILE A 78 -1.87 12.66 8.14
CA ILE A 78 -1.84 12.32 9.58
C ILE A 78 -1.14 10.97 9.80
N GLY A 79 -1.48 9.95 9.02
CA GLY A 79 -0.87 8.62 9.14
C GLY A 79 0.61 8.60 8.73
N ALA A 80 0.95 9.23 7.59
CA ALA A 80 2.33 9.26 7.08
C ALA A 80 3.25 10.08 7.98
N TYR A 81 2.84 11.30 8.35
CA TYR A 81 3.60 12.16 9.24
C TYR A 81 3.66 11.58 10.65
N GLY A 82 2.55 11.00 11.15
CA GLY A 82 2.51 10.31 12.43
C GLY A 82 3.52 9.17 12.51
N THR A 83 3.60 8.33 11.47
CA THR A 83 4.60 7.24 11.40
C THR A 83 6.02 7.79 11.47
N ALA A 84 6.33 8.82 10.67
CA ALA A 84 7.65 9.45 10.66
C ALA A 84 8.00 10.11 12.01
N LEU A 85 7.02 10.72 12.68
CA LEU A 85 7.19 11.34 13.99
C LEU A 85 7.45 10.28 15.07
N LEU A 86 6.69 9.19 15.09
CA LEU A 86 6.88 8.09 16.05
C LEU A 86 8.25 7.42 15.88
N MET A 87 8.72 7.26 14.64
CA MET A 87 10.04 6.71 14.36
C MET A 87 11.17 7.68 14.75
N SER A 88 11.04 8.97 14.42
CA SER A 88 12.12 9.95 14.61
C SER A 88 12.22 10.51 16.04
N LYS A 89 11.09 10.66 16.75
CA LYS A 89 11.06 11.24 18.10
C LYS A 89 10.97 10.19 19.21
N LEU A 90 10.18 9.14 19.02
CA LEU A 90 10.00 8.08 20.02
C LEU A 90 10.92 6.87 19.77
N GLY A 91 11.63 6.83 18.63
CA GLY A 91 12.54 5.72 18.30
C GLY A 91 11.83 4.39 18.10
N LEU A 92 10.51 4.41 17.84
CA LEU A 92 9.74 3.18 17.68
C LEU A 92 10.12 2.45 16.38
N PRO A 93 10.15 1.11 16.38
CA PRO A 93 10.36 0.36 15.16
C PRO A 93 9.21 0.60 14.18
N PHE A 94 9.51 0.56 12.87
CA PHE A 94 8.54 0.81 11.80
C PHE A 94 7.25 0.00 11.97
N PHE A 95 7.38 -1.29 12.30
CA PHE A 95 6.24 -2.20 12.48
C PHE A 95 5.29 -1.82 13.61
N LEU A 96 5.76 -1.06 14.61
CA LEU A 96 4.92 -0.57 15.70
C LEU A 96 4.42 0.87 15.43
N ALA A 97 5.28 1.70 14.83
CA ALA A 97 4.94 3.07 14.47
C ALA A 97 3.80 3.14 13.44
N LEU A 98 3.80 2.23 12.46
CA LEU A 98 2.80 2.19 11.39
C LEU A 98 1.36 1.94 11.91
N PRO A 99 1.06 0.87 12.68
CA PRO A 99 -0.28 0.67 13.21
C PRO A 99 -0.69 1.75 14.22
N LEU A 100 0.23 2.25 15.05
CA LEU A 100 -0.06 3.35 15.97
C LEU A 100 -0.46 4.63 15.23
N ALA A 101 0.26 4.98 14.16
CA ALA A 101 -0.10 6.11 13.32
C ALA A 101 -1.42 5.88 12.57
N GLY A 102 -1.73 4.64 12.20
CA GLY A 102 -3.03 4.24 11.68
C GLY A 102 -4.17 4.47 12.68
N PHE A 103 -3.97 4.09 13.96
CA PHE A 103 -4.93 4.38 15.02
C PHE A 103 -5.08 5.88 15.28
N LEU A 104 -3.99 6.65 15.21
CA LEU A 104 -4.06 8.11 15.30
C LEU A 104 -4.88 8.68 14.14
N ALA A 105 -4.66 8.25 12.91
CA ALA A 105 -5.46 8.69 11.76
C ALA A 105 -6.94 8.36 11.96
N ALA A 106 -7.26 7.12 12.33
CA ALA A 106 -8.63 6.66 12.58
C ALA A 106 -9.32 7.39 13.74
N PHE A 107 -8.56 7.87 14.74
CA PHE A 107 -9.11 8.70 15.81
C PHE A 107 -9.59 10.06 15.31
N PHE A 108 -8.93 10.61 14.28
CA PHE A 108 -9.30 11.87 13.66
C PHE A 108 -10.29 11.73 12.48
N GLY A 109 -10.48 10.52 11.92
CA GLY A 109 -11.57 10.19 11.00
C GLY A 109 -11.35 8.94 10.14
#